data_AF-A0A0A9HMP0-F1
#
_entry.id   AF-A0A0A9HMP0-F1
#
_cell.length_a   1.000
_cell.length_b   1.000
_cell.length_c   1.000
_cell.angle_alpha   90.00
_cell.angle_beta   90.00
_cell.angle_gamma   90.00
#
_symmetry.space_group_name_H-M   'P 1'
#
loop_
_entity.id
_entity.type
_entity.pdbx_description
1 polymer ?
#
loop_
_entity_poly.entity_id
_entity_poly.type
_entity_poly.pdbx_seq_one_letter_code
_entity_poly.pdbx_strand_id
1 'polypeptide(L)'
;MSELGRAVRSVSARAVRAEIATVGGRTRSVLELDVGGQQAATDAEGTSSRPALQAALRAVLLSREELLAAECYKRQRFSAHLSKV
;
A
#
# COMPACT_ATOMS: atom_id res chain seq x y z
N MET A 1 -5.34 -6.31 4.16
CA MET A 1 -4.31 -5.93 5.17
C MET A 1 -3.12 -6.89 5.20
N SER A 2 -3.29 -8.16 4.81
CA SER A 2 -2.23 -9.19 4.80
C SER A 2 -1.02 -8.85 3.93
N GLU A 3 -1.24 -8.40 2.69
CA GLU A 3 -0.15 -8.10 1.74
C GLU A 3 0.73 -6.93 2.19
N LEU A 4 0.11 -5.89 2.72
CA LEU A 4 0.83 -4.71 3.19
C LEU A 4 1.68 -5.04 4.43
N GLY A 5 1.14 -5.84 5.35
CA GLY A 5 1.92 -6.36 6.48
C GLY A 5 3.04 -7.33 6.05
N ARG A 6 2.83 -8.11 4.98
CA ARG A 6 3.85 -9.00 4.41
C ARG A 6 5.01 -8.21 3.78
N ALA A 7 4.70 -7.17 3.01
CA ALA A 7 5.70 -6.29 2.40
C ALA A 7 6.52 -5.52 3.44
N VAL A 8 5.91 -5.12 4.55
CA VAL A 8 6.62 -4.47 5.66
C VAL A 8 7.57 -5.45 6.37
N ARG A 9 7.10 -6.68 6.66
CA ARG A 9 7.94 -7.72 7.27
C ARG A 9 9.07 -8.22 6.36
N SER A 10 8.88 -8.22 5.04
CA SER A 10 9.93 -8.66 4.10
C SER A 10 11.16 -7.75 4.08
N VAL A 11 11.08 -6.55 4.65
CA VAL A 11 12.19 -5.59 4.73
C VAL A 11 12.56 -5.31 6.20
N SER A 12 12.22 -6.21 7.12
CA SER A 12 12.47 -6.07 8.57
C SER A 12 11.94 -4.77 9.17
N ALA A 13 10.90 -4.16 8.57
CA ALA A 13 10.27 -2.95 9.09
C ALA A 13 9.10 -3.32 10.02
N ARG A 14 8.78 -2.43 10.97
CA ARG A 14 7.70 -2.60 11.92
C ARG A 14 6.67 -1.48 11.76
N ALA A 15 5.40 -1.84 11.63
CA ALA A 15 4.32 -0.85 11.67
C ALA A 15 4.14 -0.33 13.10
N VAL A 16 4.25 0.99 13.28
CA VAL A 16 4.13 1.67 14.58
C VAL A 16 2.74 2.26 14.74
N ARG A 17 2.21 2.85 13.67
CA ARG A 17 0.92 3.55 13.71
C ARG A 17 0.21 3.39 12.37
N ALA A 18 -1.08 3.10 12.42
CA ALA A 18 -1.96 3.07 11.26
C ALA A 18 -3.21 3.88 11.60
N GLU A 19 -3.46 4.94 10.82
CA GLU A 19 -4.57 5.86 11.05
C GLU A 19 -5.30 6.15 9.73
N ILE A 20 -6.57 6.52 9.83
CA ILE A 20 -7.34 7.11 8.75
C ILE A 20 -7.68 8.56 9.14
N ALA A 21 -7.24 9.52 8.33
CA ALA A 21 -7.48 10.94 8.55
C ALA A 21 -8.18 11.57 7.34
N THR A 22 -9.11 12.50 7.59
CA THR A 22 -9.78 13.27 6.53
C THR A 22 -9.10 14.62 6.37
N VAL A 23 -8.44 14.85 5.23
CA VAL A 23 -7.70 16.08 4.92
C VAL A 23 -8.35 16.79 3.73
N GLY A 24 -8.96 17.95 3.98
CA GLY A 24 -9.65 18.75 2.95
C GLY A 24 -10.79 17.98 2.27
N GLY A 25 -11.64 17.33 3.06
CA GLY A 25 -12.76 16.50 2.58
C GLY A 25 -12.36 15.15 1.97
N ARG A 26 -11.06 14.79 2.00
CA ARG A 26 -10.56 13.51 1.44
C ARG A 26 -10.04 12.60 2.55
N THR A 27 -10.58 11.40 2.63
CA THR A 27 -10.09 10.35 3.53
C THR A 27 -8.76 9.79 3.03
N ARG A 28 -7.75 9.76 3.89
CA ARG A 28 -6.40 9.25 3.63
C ARG A 28 -6.01 8.26 4.71
N SER A 29 -5.40 7.16 4.31
CA SER A 29 -4.75 6.22 5.24
C SER A 29 -3.29 6.63 5.42
N VAL A 30 -2.86 6.76 6.68
CA VAL A 30 -1.50 7.07 7.09
C VAL A 30 -0.92 5.84 7.78
N LEU A 31 0.30 5.46 7.39
CA LEU A 31 1.04 4.35 7.98
C LEU A 31 2.44 4.84 8.34
N GLU A 32 2.77 4.76 9.62
CA GLU A 32 4.11 5.07 10.15
C GLU A 32 4.85 3.75 10.41
N LEU A 33 6.09 3.70 9.91
CA LEU A 33 6.93 2.52 9.94
C LEU A 33 8.24 2.84 10.65
N ASP A 34 8.64 1.96 11.55
CA ASP A 34 9.98 1.92 12.12
C ASP A 34 10.85 0.99 11.27
N VAL A 35 11.96 1.54 10.78
CA VAL A 35 12.91 0.89 9.86
C VAL A 35 14.28 0.70 10.53
N GLY A 36 14.41 1.04 11.81
CA GLY A 36 15.67 0.93 12.56
C GLY A 36 15.51 0.05 13.79
N GLY A 37 16.02 -1.18 13.75
CA GLY A 37 16.09 -1.96 15.00
C GLY A 37 16.63 -3.37 14.96
N GLN A 38 16.68 -4.07 13.82
CA GLN A 38 17.03 -5.50 13.81
C GLN A 38 18.23 -5.90 12.94
N GLN A 39 18.87 -4.95 12.24
CA GLN A 39 20.02 -5.21 11.37
C GLN A 39 21.31 -4.47 11.78
N ALA A 40 21.42 -4.03 13.04
CA ALA A 40 22.63 -3.35 13.52
C ALA A 40 23.70 -4.31 14.11
N ALA A 41 23.52 -5.64 14.03
CA ALA A 41 24.42 -6.59 14.68
C ALA A 41 25.26 -7.47 13.74
N THR A 42 25.01 -7.46 12.43
CA THR A 42 25.84 -8.21 11.47
C THR A 42 25.90 -7.46 10.15
N ASP A 43 27.06 -6.87 9.93
CA ASP A 43 27.67 -6.59 8.63
C ASP A 43 27.08 -5.45 7.79
N ALA A 44 27.84 -4.35 7.79
CA ALA A 44 28.12 -3.47 6.64
C ALA A 44 27.03 -3.37 5.55
N GLU A 45 26.12 -2.40 5.66
CA GLU A 45 25.71 -1.49 4.56
C GLU A 45 24.59 -0.55 5.07
N GLY A 46 24.96 0.57 5.71
CA GLY A 46 24.02 1.53 6.31
C GLY A 46 23.13 2.32 5.34
N THR A 47 22.79 1.78 4.16
CA THR A 47 22.21 2.56 3.05
C THR A 47 21.12 1.86 2.23
N SER A 48 20.71 0.62 2.54
CA SER A 48 19.90 -0.19 1.61
C SER A 48 18.41 -0.43 1.98
N SER A 49 17.94 -0.05 3.18
CA SER A 49 16.58 -0.42 3.63
C SER A 49 15.45 0.41 3.01
N ARG A 50 15.64 1.72 2.82
CA ARG A 50 14.61 2.63 2.29
C ARG A 50 14.22 2.34 0.83
N PRO A 51 15.16 2.11 -0.12
CA PRO A 51 14.81 1.78 -1.50
C PRO A 51 14.05 0.45 -1.60
N ALA A 52 14.47 -0.56 -0.83
CA ALA A 52 13.81 -1.86 -0.79
C ALA A 52 12.39 -1.76 -0.22
N LEU A 53 12.19 -1.00 0.86
CA LEU A 53 10.87 -0.73 1.43
C LEU A 53 9.97 -0.01 0.41
N GLN A 54 10.50 1.00 -0.29
CA GLN A 54 9.76 1.73 -1.30
C GLN A 54 9.34 0.81 -2.46
N ALA A 55 10.22 -0.09 -2.91
CA ALA A 55 9.90 -1.06 -3.95
C ALA A 55 8.81 -2.04 -3.50
N ALA A 56 8.93 -2.60 -2.29
CA ALA A 56 7.95 -3.53 -1.74
C ALA A 56 6.56 -2.90 -1.60
N LEU A 57 6.48 -1.65 -1.10
CA LEU A 57 5.21 -0.92 -0.97
C LEU A 57 4.63 -0.54 -2.33
N ARG A 58 5.46 -0.14 -3.30
CA ARG A 58 5.01 0.14 -4.68
C ARG A 58 4.38 -1.09 -5.32
N ALA A 59 4.98 -2.27 -5.16
CA ALA A 59 4.44 -3.51 -5.69
C ALA A 59 3.03 -3.79 -5.14
N VAL A 60 2.81 -3.60 -3.83
CA VAL A 60 1.48 -3.77 -3.21
C VAL A 60 0.45 -2.80 -3.80
N LEU A 61 0.84 -1.54 -4.06
CA LEU A 61 -0.07 -0.55 -4.66
C LEU A 61 -0.44 -0.91 -6.10
N LEU A 62 0.54 -1.31 -6.92
CA LEU A 62 0.32 -1.70 -8.31
C LEU A 62 -0.56 -2.96 -8.41
N SER A 63 -0.29 -4.00 -7.62
CA SER A 63 -1.13 -5.21 -7.60
C SER A 63 -2.57 -4.93 -7.15
N ARG A 64 -2.77 -3.94 -6.26
CA ARG A 64 -4.11 -3.51 -5.86
C ARG A 64 -4.82 -2.79 -7.01
N GLU A 65 -4.14 -1.96 -7.78
CA GLU A 65 -4.71 -1.27 -8.94
C GLU A 65 -5.12 -2.26 -10.03
N GLU A 66 -4.27 -3.26 -10.31
CA GLU A 66 -4.60 -4.35 -11.25
C GLU A 66 -5.84 -5.15 -10.80
N LEU A 67 -5.93 -5.47 -9.51
CA LEU A 67 -7.07 -6.18 -8.94
C LEU A 67 -8.35 -5.35 -9.05
N LEU A 68 -8.29 -4.05 -8.72
CA LEU A 68 -9.43 -3.14 -8.89
C LEU A 68 -9.82 -2.96 -10.36
N ALA A 69 -8.87 -2.91 -11.28
CA ALA A 69 -9.13 -2.83 -12.72
C ALA A 69 -9.83 -4.09 -13.24
N ALA A 70 -9.39 -5.27 -12.79
CA ALA A 70 -10.03 -6.55 -13.10
C ALA A 70 -11.46 -6.64 -12.54
N GLU A 71 -11.69 -6.14 -11.32
CA GLU A 71 -13.03 -6.04 -10.72
C GLU A 71 -13.94 -5.06 -11.47
N CYS A 72 -13.39 -3.93 -11.97
CA CYS A 72 -14.14 -2.98 -12.78
C CYS A 72 -14.56 -3.57 -14.14
N TYR A 73 -13.74 -4.44 -14.73
CA TYR A 73 -14.08 -5.14 -15.97
C TYR A 73 -15.25 -6.12 -15.79
N LYS A 74 -15.42 -6.70 -14.59
CA LYS A 74 -16.56 -7.57 -14.24
C LYS A 74 -17.85 -6.80 -13.92
N ARG A 75 -17.77 -5.51 -13.60
CA ARG A 75 -18.94 -4.63 -13.52
C ARG A 75 -19.25 -4.07 -14.90
N GLN A 76 -19.96 -4.87 -15.71
CA GLN A 76 -20.71 -4.38 -16.86
C GLN A 76 -21.57 -3.20 -16.38
N ARG A 77 -21.15 -1.96 -16.69
CA ARG A 77 -21.99 -0.77 -16.49
C ARG A 77 -23.21 -1.02 -17.35
N PHE A 78 -24.32 -1.44 -16.73
CA PHE A 78 -25.61 -1.31 -17.37
C PHE A 78 -25.76 0.16 -17.71
N SER A 79 -25.65 0.48 -18.99
CA SER A 79 -25.93 1.82 -19.50
C SER A 79 -27.38 2.10 -19.15
N ALA A 80 -27.61 3.05 -18.25
CA ALA A 80 -28.94 3.61 -18.10
C ALA A 80 -29.30 4.33 -19.40
N HIS A 81 -29.97 3.61 -20.31
CA HIS A 81 -30.78 4.25 -21.34
C HIS A 81 -31.94 4.93 -20.61
N LEU A 82 -31.70 6.18 -20.20
CA LEU A 82 -32.77 7.11 -19.92
C LEU A 82 -33.53 7.35 -21.24
N SER A 83 -34.63 6.63 -21.43
CA SER A 83 -35.63 7.00 -22.43
C SER A 83 -36.22 8.35 -22.02
N LYS A 84 -36.13 9.33 -22.92
CA LYS A 84 -36.83 10.62 -22.76
C LYS A 84 -38.33 10.39 -22.62
N VAL A 85 -38.94 11.03 -21.62
CA VAL A 85 -40.37 11.34 -21.55
C VAL A 85 -40.51 12.83 -21.70
#